data_AF-A0A947I4T2-F1
#
_entry.id   AF-A0A947I4T2-F1
#
_cell.length_a   1.000
_cell.length_b   1.000
_cell.length_c   1.000
_cell.angle_alpha   90.00
_cell.angle_beta   90.00
_cell.angle_gamma   90.00
#
_symmetry.space_group_name_H-M   'P 1'
#
loop_
_entity.id
_entity.type
_entity.pdbx_description
1 polymer ?
#
loop_
_entity_poly.entity_id
_entity_poly.type
_entity_poly.pdbx_seq_one_letter_code
_entity_poly.pdbx_strand_id
1 'polypeptide(L)'
;MQFTPCQSKALHLLCGKENVFLTGAAGTGKSFLLQQYLHGKSRKEYPVLASTGAAAVIVEGRTFHSFFGLGILEGGRAATVERALRSGPLHKRIQQAECIVVDEVSMLSGETIATAQEIAQCVRESLEPWGGLRMIVVGDFAQLPPVQTEQRDKDWAFLHPAWEQSQFRSVFLQTSVRTNEPNLLKILRSVREGMVTEEVRMFFASRMAQSDPTFTGTRLFPHRVSADRYNMQRLQILPGESRSFETSYAGRSQYVDRLKKQCPIPEVLHLKIGALVMLRKNAMSFPYSYVNGSLGIVKEMNNEFLSVSLLNGENIELSREEFTLLDGNGSVRARAENFPVTLAWATTIHKAQGASIDRLMVSMSGLWESGHAYVALSRARSEEGLFIEAWDEKSIFVEYAVQEFYKSVQSEWDYLSASLPNEPPMNPIPTLKNQNEQLRGRKRKSNIPNHIQTEELIKERHSIKDIATKLGWKEGTIINHIERLILEGHTPDIAYLHPPTGSFMEIKKYFDVHGTEKLKPIHDELEGKYSYDEIRLARVFVLLHEQETSKCVVG
;
A
#
# COMPACT_ATOMS: atom_id res chain seq x y z
N MET A 1 24.25 -1.28 5.21
CA MET A 1 24.27 -1.53 3.75
C MET A 1 24.24 -0.20 3.01
N GLN A 2 24.99 -0.09 1.92
CA GLN A 2 25.01 1.10 1.05
C GLN A 2 23.97 0.93 -0.07
N PHE A 3 23.31 2.02 -0.47
CA PHE A 3 22.36 2.00 -1.60
C PHE A 3 23.11 1.81 -2.93
N THR A 4 22.50 1.08 -3.86
CA THR A 4 22.97 1.09 -5.27
C THR A 4 22.69 2.47 -5.89
N PRO A 5 23.42 2.89 -6.96
CA PRO A 5 23.13 4.15 -7.64
C PRO A 5 21.67 4.27 -8.09
N CYS A 6 21.07 3.17 -8.55
CA CYS A 6 19.66 3.12 -8.94
C CYS A 6 18.72 3.32 -7.74
N GLN A 7 19.02 2.72 -6.59
CA GLN A 7 18.28 2.94 -5.34
C GLN A 7 18.43 4.37 -4.82
N SER A 8 19.62 4.98 -4.93
CA SER A 8 19.85 6.38 -4.58
C SER A 8 18.98 7.33 -5.42
N LYS A 9 18.93 7.13 -6.75
CA LYS A 9 18.06 7.89 -7.66
C LYS A 9 16.58 7.71 -7.31
N ALA A 10 16.17 6.46 -7.07
CA ALA A 10 14.81 6.16 -6.63
C ALA A 10 14.45 6.90 -5.33
N LEU A 11 15.38 7.01 -4.39
CA LEU A 11 15.17 7.70 -3.12
C LEU A 11 14.89 9.19 -3.29
N HIS A 12 15.48 9.86 -4.29
CA HIS A 12 15.14 11.26 -4.61
C HIS A 12 13.66 11.42 -4.98
N LEU A 13 13.10 10.52 -5.81
CA LEU A 13 11.68 10.56 -6.16
C LEU A 13 10.77 10.16 -5.01
N LEU A 14 11.18 9.17 -4.21
CA LEU A 14 10.46 8.82 -2.98
C LEU A 14 10.44 9.99 -1.99
N CYS A 15 11.50 10.80 -1.91
CA CYS A 15 11.52 12.02 -1.09
C CYS A 15 10.79 13.23 -1.72
N GLY A 16 10.37 13.12 -2.99
CA GLY A 16 9.60 14.15 -3.70
C GLY A 16 8.16 14.32 -3.19
N LYS A 17 7.30 14.94 -4.00
CA LYS A 17 5.85 15.08 -3.69
C LYS A 17 4.95 14.27 -4.61
N GLU A 18 5.48 13.83 -5.75
CA GLU A 18 4.73 13.11 -6.76
C GLU A 18 4.32 11.72 -6.26
N ASN A 19 3.29 11.18 -6.90
CA ASN A 19 2.93 9.78 -6.78
C ASN A 19 4.03 8.94 -7.45
N VAL A 20 4.38 7.81 -6.84
CA VAL A 20 5.49 6.97 -7.32
C VAL A 20 5.00 5.55 -7.54
N PHE A 21 5.30 5.01 -8.71
CA PHE A 21 5.24 3.57 -8.95
C PHE A 21 6.66 3.01 -8.89
N LEU A 22 7.00 2.36 -7.77
CA LEU A 22 8.31 1.71 -7.59
C LEU A 22 8.26 0.26 -8.04
N THR A 23 8.93 -0.02 -9.15
CA THR A 23 9.00 -1.35 -9.76
C THR A 23 10.44 -1.77 -10.00
N GLY A 24 10.60 -2.99 -10.49
CA GLY A 24 11.87 -3.60 -10.85
C GLY A 24 11.76 -5.10 -10.68
N ALA A 25 12.71 -5.83 -11.27
CA ALA A 25 12.76 -7.28 -11.13
C ALA A 25 12.76 -7.73 -9.66
N ALA A 26 12.38 -8.97 -9.43
CA ALA A 26 12.54 -9.65 -8.16
C ALA A 26 13.98 -9.54 -7.64
N GLY A 27 14.14 -9.20 -6.35
CA GLY A 27 15.46 -9.12 -5.72
C GLY A 27 16.20 -7.81 -5.91
N THR A 28 15.59 -6.75 -6.47
CA THR A 28 16.23 -5.42 -6.64
C THR A 28 16.23 -4.53 -5.38
N GLY A 29 15.71 -5.03 -4.27
CA GLY A 29 15.74 -4.32 -2.98
C GLY A 29 14.60 -3.31 -2.79
N LYS A 30 13.45 -3.46 -3.48
CA LYS A 30 12.25 -2.62 -3.30
C LYS A 30 11.83 -2.49 -1.83
N SER A 31 11.67 -3.60 -1.12
CA SER A 31 11.26 -3.62 0.28
C SER A 31 12.30 -2.99 1.20
N PHE A 32 13.60 -3.19 0.92
CA PHE A 32 14.69 -2.52 1.66
C PHE A 32 14.62 -1.00 1.48
N LEU A 33 14.47 -0.53 0.24
CA LEU A 33 14.36 0.91 -0.06
C LEU A 33 13.14 1.54 0.63
N LEU A 34 11.98 0.86 0.62
CA LEU A 34 10.79 1.30 1.33
C LEU A 34 11.01 1.37 2.85
N GLN A 35 11.65 0.35 3.45
CA GLN A 35 11.96 0.35 4.88
C GLN A 35 12.84 1.55 5.27
N GLN A 36 13.83 1.89 4.44
CA GLN A 36 14.67 3.07 4.68
C GLN A 36 13.87 4.37 4.52
N TYR A 37 13.04 4.48 3.49
CA TYR A 37 12.18 5.64 3.29
C TYR A 37 11.17 5.85 4.43
N LEU A 38 10.64 4.76 4.99
CA LEU A 38 9.64 4.79 6.07
C LEU A 38 10.25 4.91 7.47
N HIS A 39 11.57 4.80 7.60
CA HIS A 39 12.23 4.90 8.88
C HIS A 39 11.91 6.24 9.57
N GLY A 40 11.51 6.20 10.84
CA GLY A 40 11.16 7.41 11.61
C GLY A 40 9.81 8.05 11.26
N LYS A 41 9.03 7.52 10.31
CA LYS A 41 7.71 8.06 9.93
C LYS A 41 6.58 7.40 10.71
N SER A 42 5.57 8.20 11.05
CA SER A 42 4.36 7.74 11.72
C SER A 42 3.56 6.80 10.83
N ARG A 43 3.20 5.60 11.31
CA ARG A 43 2.32 4.66 10.58
C ARG A 43 0.86 5.15 10.48
N LYS A 44 0.50 6.26 11.12
CA LYS A 44 -0.81 6.92 10.95
C LYS A 44 -0.82 7.83 9.73
N GLU A 45 0.23 8.62 9.54
CA GLU A 45 0.40 9.54 8.42
C GLU A 45 0.95 8.83 7.17
N TYR A 46 1.76 7.78 7.39
CA TYR A 46 2.39 6.93 6.38
C TYR A 46 1.93 5.46 6.53
N PRO A 47 0.64 5.15 6.36
CA PRO A 47 0.16 3.77 6.43
C PRO A 47 0.79 2.91 5.33
N VAL A 48 1.23 1.72 5.72
CA VAL A 48 1.70 0.68 4.80
C VAL A 48 0.58 -0.32 4.57
N LEU A 49 0.20 -0.46 3.31
CA LEU A 49 -0.86 -1.32 2.85
C LEU A 49 -0.28 -2.47 2.03
N ALA A 50 -0.93 -3.62 2.05
CA ALA A 50 -0.62 -4.73 1.16
C ALA A 50 -1.88 -5.24 0.44
N SER A 51 -1.70 -5.88 -0.70
CA SER A 51 -2.79 -6.49 -1.47
C SER A 51 -3.46 -7.67 -0.76
N THR A 52 -2.70 -8.47 0.00
CA THR A 52 -3.20 -9.66 0.71
C THR A 52 -3.08 -9.55 2.23
N GLY A 53 -3.93 -10.30 2.96
CA GLY A 53 -3.89 -10.35 4.43
C GLY A 53 -2.58 -10.87 5.00
N ALA A 54 -2.01 -11.92 4.39
CA ALA A 54 -0.74 -12.48 4.82
C ALA A 54 0.42 -11.48 4.65
N ALA A 55 0.47 -10.78 3.51
CA ALA A 55 1.45 -9.72 3.28
C ALA A 55 1.27 -8.57 4.27
N ALA A 56 0.02 -8.15 4.53
CA ALA A 56 -0.27 -7.09 5.50
C ALA A 56 0.23 -7.43 6.91
N VAL A 57 0.06 -8.68 7.38
CA VAL A 57 0.57 -9.11 8.69
C VAL A 57 2.10 -9.09 8.73
N ILE A 58 2.76 -9.50 7.64
CA ILE A 58 4.23 -9.54 7.55
C ILE A 58 4.84 -8.13 7.57
N VAL A 59 4.22 -7.16 6.89
CA VAL A 59 4.70 -5.76 6.86
C VAL A 59 4.20 -4.92 8.05
N GLU A 60 3.55 -5.57 9.01
CA GLU A 60 2.86 -4.95 10.17
C GLU A 60 1.94 -3.79 9.74
N GLY A 61 1.28 -4.02 8.61
CA GLY A 61 0.43 -3.07 7.91
C GLY A 61 -1.02 -3.49 7.91
N ARG A 62 -1.76 -2.92 6.94
CA ARG A 62 -3.19 -3.18 6.76
C ARG A 62 -3.42 -3.68 5.35
N THR A 63 -4.53 -4.37 5.08
CA THR A 63 -4.86 -4.65 3.68
C THR A 63 -5.38 -3.39 3.00
N PHE A 64 -5.08 -3.22 1.71
CA PHE A 64 -5.61 -2.13 0.89
C PHE A 64 -7.13 -2.01 1.01
N HIS A 65 -7.82 -3.15 0.89
CA HIS A 65 -9.27 -3.28 1.07
C HIS A 65 -9.77 -2.77 2.42
N SER A 66 -9.08 -3.10 3.52
CA SER A 66 -9.50 -2.67 4.86
C SER A 66 -9.31 -1.17 5.08
N PHE A 67 -8.23 -0.59 4.52
CA PHE A 67 -7.92 0.83 4.65
C PHE A 67 -8.91 1.71 3.87
N PHE A 68 -9.28 1.34 2.64
CA PHE A 68 -10.28 2.08 1.87
C PHE A 68 -11.73 1.63 2.12
N GLY A 69 -11.95 0.63 2.98
CA GLY A 69 -13.30 0.17 3.32
C GLY A 69 -14.03 -0.53 2.17
N LEU A 70 -13.28 -1.18 1.26
CA LEU A 70 -13.80 -1.75 0.02
C LEU A 70 -14.65 -3.02 0.24
N GLY A 71 -14.36 -3.75 1.32
CA GLY A 71 -14.91 -5.10 1.52
C GLY A 71 -14.51 -6.01 0.36
N ILE A 72 -15.48 -6.75 -0.18
CA ILE A 72 -15.34 -7.60 -1.37
C ILE A 72 -15.92 -6.96 -2.64
N LEU A 73 -16.09 -5.62 -2.65
CA LEU A 73 -16.77 -4.88 -3.73
C LEU A 73 -18.22 -5.35 -4.01
N GLU A 74 -18.90 -5.84 -2.97
CA GLU A 74 -20.30 -6.29 -3.04
C GLU A 74 -21.23 -5.18 -3.54
N GLY A 75 -22.03 -5.49 -4.56
CA GLY A 75 -22.90 -4.50 -5.23
C GLY A 75 -22.17 -3.57 -6.20
N GLY A 76 -20.89 -3.81 -6.48
CA GLY A 76 -20.07 -3.02 -7.39
C GLY A 76 -19.50 -1.75 -6.75
N ARG A 77 -18.81 -0.94 -7.58
CA ARG A 77 -18.11 0.27 -7.15
C ARG A 77 -19.02 1.32 -6.52
N ALA A 78 -20.13 1.69 -7.16
CA ALA A 78 -21.02 2.74 -6.63
C ALA A 78 -21.56 2.41 -5.23
N ALA A 79 -22.07 1.19 -5.02
CA ALA A 79 -22.56 0.74 -3.72
C ALA A 79 -21.43 0.68 -2.67
N THR A 80 -20.22 0.31 -3.10
CA THR A 80 -19.05 0.27 -2.22
C THR A 80 -18.62 1.67 -1.78
N VAL A 81 -18.56 2.64 -2.70
CA VAL A 81 -18.25 4.04 -2.41
C VAL A 81 -19.26 4.58 -1.41
N GLU A 82 -20.57 4.43 -1.67
CA GLU A 82 -21.63 4.90 -0.78
C GLU A 82 -21.48 4.34 0.64
N ARG A 83 -21.25 3.02 0.76
CA ARG A 83 -21.05 2.36 2.06
C ARG A 83 -19.79 2.87 2.77
N ALA A 84 -18.69 3.06 2.04
CA ALA A 84 -17.45 3.59 2.60
C ALA A 84 -17.63 5.02 3.11
N LEU A 85 -18.39 5.85 2.39
CA LEU A 85 -18.66 7.25 2.76
C LEU A 85 -19.56 7.40 4.00
N ARG A 86 -20.27 6.35 4.44
CA ARG A 86 -21.01 6.37 5.71
C ARG A 86 -20.10 6.19 6.94
N SER A 87 -18.84 5.83 6.75
CA SER A 87 -17.92 5.50 7.84
C SER A 87 -17.09 6.72 8.28
N GLY A 88 -17.45 7.33 9.42
CA GLY A 88 -16.67 8.39 10.06
C GLY A 88 -15.20 8.00 10.38
N PRO A 89 -14.91 6.79 10.89
CA PRO A 89 -13.52 6.37 11.11
C PRO A 89 -12.69 6.30 9.82
N LEU A 90 -13.32 5.95 8.69
CA LEU A 90 -12.68 5.94 7.37
C LEU A 90 -12.31 7.36 6.94
N HIS A 91 -13.22 8.32 7.14
CA HIS A 91 -12.95 9.73 6.86
C HIS A 91 -11.72 10.22 7.60
N LYS A 92 -11.71 9.99 8.92
CA LYS A 92 -10.63 10.44 9.80
C LYS A 92 -9.27 9.90 9.35
N ARG A 93 -9.17 8.61 9.02
CA ARG A 93 -7.87 8.02 8.63
C ARG A 93 -7.40 8.47 7.24
N ILE A 94 -8.30 8.71 6.28
CA ILE A 94 -7.94 9.20 4.95
C ILE A 94 -7.52 10.67 5.02
N GLN A 95 -8.18 11.47 5.85
CA GLN A 95 -7.78 12.86 6.11
C GLN A 95 -6.44 12.96 6.85
N GLN A 96 -6.17 12.04 7.79
CA GLN A 96 -4.92 11.99 8.55
C GLN A 96 -3.73 11.47 7.73
N ALA A 97 -3.96 10.72 6.66
CA ALA A 97 -2.89 10.20 5.84
C ALA A 97 -2.25 11.33 5.01
N GLU A 98 -0.92 11.36 5.00
CA GLU A 98 -0.11 12.22 4.12
C GLU A 98 0.34 11.45 2.89
N CYS A 99 0.77 10.20 3.09
CA CYS A 99 1.24 9.34 2.02
C CYS A 99 0.87 7.88 2.30
N ILE A 100 0.32 7.19 1.31
CA ILE A 100 -0.03 5.78 1.42
C ILE A 100 0.99 4.97 0.63
N VAL A 101 1.63 4.01 1.31
CA VAL A 101 2.51 3.03 0.66
C VAL A 101 1.73 1.74 0.43
N VAL A 102 1.73 1.21 -0.79
CA VAL A 102 1.06 -0.04 -1.16
C VAL A 102 2.08 -1.03 -1.68
N ASP A 103 2.30 -2.12 -0.96
CA ASP A 103 3.16 -3.22 -1.39
C ASP A 103 2.37 -4.29 -2.16
N GLU A 104 3.04 -4.95 -3.09
CA GLU A 104 2.49 -5.94 -4.02
C GLU A 104 1.25 -5.47 -4.79
N VAL A 105 1.36 -4.30 -5.44
CA VAL A 105 0.32 -3.68 -6.28
C VAL A 105 -0.14 -4.57 -7.45
N SER A 106 0.69 -5.53 -7.89
CA SER A 106 0.37 -6.42 -9.03
C SER A 106 -0.88 -7.27 -8.81
N MET A 107 -1.25 -7.51 -7.54
CA MET A 107 -2.44 -8.28 -7.17
C MET A 107 -3.69 -7.41 -6.95
N LEU A 108 -3.58 -6.08 -7.11
CA LEU A 108 -4.73 -5.18 -7.04
C LEU A 108 -5.35 -5.03 -8.43
N SER A 109 -6.68 -5.13 -8.48
CA SER A 109 -7.41 -4.99 -9.72
C SER A 109 -7.61 -3.52 -10.12
N GLY A 110 -7.85 -3.25 -11.40
CA GLY A 110 -8.22 -1.93 -11.90
C GLY A 110 -9.43 -1.34 -11.17
N GLU A 111 -10.49 -2.12 -11.02
CA GLU A 111 -11.71 -1.72 -10.29
C GLU A 111 -11.43 -1.41 -8.81
N THR A 112 -10.51 -2.17 -8.19
CA THR A 112 -10.09 -1.96 -6.80
C THR A 112 -9.38 -0.61 -6.62
N ILE A 113 -8.48 -0.26 -7.55
CA ILE A 113 -7.77 1.02 -7.55
C ILE A 113 -8.74 2.18 -7.83
N ALA A 114 -9.63 2.03 -8.80
CA ALA A 114 -10.62 3.04 -9.16
C ALA A 114 -11.56 3.37 -8.00
N THR A 115 -12.10 2.34 -7.36
CA THR A 115 -13.02 2.49 -6.22
C THR A 115 -12.33 3.19 -5.05
N ALA A 116 -11.09 2.81 -4.73
CA ALA A 116 -10.32 3.43 -3.65
C ALA A 116 -9.97 4.90 -3.94
N GLN A 117 -9.62 5.22 -5.19
CA GLN A 117 -9.36 6.60 -5.61
C GLN A 117 -10.62 7.48 -5.50
N GLU A 118 -11.79 6.98 -5.94
CA GLU A 118 -13.06 7.69 -5.83
C GLU A 118 -13.42 7.96 -4.36
N ILE A 119 -13.26 6.96 -3.48
CA ILE A 119 -13.47 7.13 -2.03
C ILE A 119 -12.54 8.22 -1.47
N ALA A 120 -11.26 8.21 -1.85
CA ALA A 120 -10.30 9.21 -1.40
C ALA A 120 -10.67 10.63 -1.84
N GLN A 121 -11.10 10.79 -3.10
CA GLN A 121 -11.56 12.06 -3.67
C GLN A 121 -12.80 12.60 -2.95
N CYS A 122 -13.80 11.74 -2.72
CA CYS A 122 -15.01 12.12 -1.98
C CYS A 122 -14.70 12.52 -0.53
N VAL A 123 -13.87 11.75 0.18
CA VAL A 123 -13.54 11.99 1.59
C VAL A 123 -12.70 13.25 1.80
N ARG A 124 -11.84 13.58 0.82
CA ARG A 124 -10.97 14.78 0.86
C ARG A 124 -11.56 15.97 0.12
N GLU A 125 -12.77 15.81 -0.43
CA GLU A 125 -13.48 16.85 -1.20
C GLU A 125 -12.61 17.48 -2.28
N SER A 126 -11.85 16.64 -2.99
CA SER A 126 -10.88 17.07 -3.98
C SER A 126 -10.91 16.16 -5.19
N LEU A 127 -10.97 16.77 -6.38
CA LEU A 127 -10.93 16.07 -7.67
C LEU A 127 -9.50 15.71 -8.09
N GLU A 128 -8.48 16.18 -7.36
CA GLU A 128 -7.11 15.74 -7.56
C GLU A 128 -7.02 14.21 -7.47
N PRO A 129 -6.04 13.57 -8.13
CA PRO A 129 -5.82 12.15 -7.99
C PRO A 129 -5.73 11.75 -6.51
N TRP A 130 -6.49 10.72 -6.12
CA TRP A 130 -6.59 10.26 -4.74
C TRP A 130 -7.03 11.34 -3.71
N GLY A 131 -7.74 12.37 -4.15
CA GLY A 131 -8.11 13.50 -3.29
C GLY A 131 -6.89 14.31 -2.83
N GLY A 132 -5.80 14.28 -3.60
CA GLY A 132 -4.52 14.90 -3.25
C GLY A 132 -3.67 14.10 -2.26
N LEU A 133 -4.04 12.85 -1.97
CA LEU A 133 -3.16 11.94 -1.23
C LEU A 133 -1.95 11.56 -2.08
N ARG A 134 -0.80 11.51 -1.43
CA ARG A 134 0.39 10.96 -2.06
C ARG A 134 0.35 9.44 -2.05
N MET A 135 0.53 8.82 -3.20
CA MET A 135 0.55 7.37 -3.36
C MET A 135 1.95 6.88 -3.74
N ILE A 136 2.47 5.90 -3.02
CA ILE A 136 3.66 5.15 -3.39
C ILE A 136 3.25 3.69 -3.55
N VAL A 137 3.09 3.23 -4.79
CA VAL A 137 2.70 1.86 -5.09
C VAL A 137 3.92 1.07 -5.54
N VAL A 138 4.07 -0.15 -5.01
CA VAL A 138 5.27 -0.97 -5.17
C VAL A 138 4.87 -2.36 -5.62
N GLY A 139 5.59 -2.90 -6.61
CA GLY A 139 5.34 -4.25 -7.10
C GLY A 139 6.03 -4.54 -8.42
N ASP A 140 5.69 -5.67 -9.02
CA ASP A 140 6.14 -6.05 -10.36
C ASP A 140 5.00 -6.79 -11.06
N PHE A 141 4.38 -6.19 -12.07
CA PHE A 141 3.27 -6.78 -12.82
C PHE A 141 3.68 -8.00 -13.66
N ALA A 142 4.99 -8.23 -13.85
CA ALA A 142 5.48 -9.48 -14.43
C ALA A 142 5.48 -10.66 -13.43
N GLN A 143 5.15 -10.40 -12.16
CA GLN A 143 4.88 -11.44 -11.15
C GLN A 143 3.40 -11.84 -11.19
N LEU A 144 2.79 -12.08 -10.03
CA LEU A 144 1.45 -12.64 -9.95
C LEU A 144 0.37 -11.59 -10.25
N PRO A 145 -0.63 -11.93 -11.08
CA PRO A 145 -1.78 -11.09 -11.37
C PRO A 145 -2.75 -10.98 -10.19
N PRO A 146 -3.77 -10.11 -10.30
CA PRO A 146 -4.92 -10.14 -9.40
C PRO A 146 -5.58 -11.51 -9.39
N VAL A 147 -5.95 -11.99 -8.19
CA VAL A 147 -6.63 -13.28 -8.02
C VAL A 147 -8.08 -13.12 -8.47
N GLN A 148 -8.44 -13.70 -9.60
CA GLN A 148 -9.81 -13.71 -10.13
C GLN A 148 -10.26 -15.14 -10.40
N THR A 149 -11.51 -15.45 -10.03
CA THR A 149 -12.10 -16.78 -10.18
C THR A 149 -12.75 -17.03 -11.54
N GLU A 150 -13.14 -15.99 -12.30
CA GLU A 150 -14.10 -16.17 -13.41
C GLU A 150 -13.85 -15.34 -14.69
N GLN A 151 -12.94 -14.35 -14.71
CA GLN A 151 -12.69 -13.54 -15.91
C GLN A 151 -11.61 -14.14 -16.82
N ARG A 152 -11.82 -14.08 -18.15
CA ARG A 152 -10.83 -14.51 -19.16
C ARG A 152 -9.67 -13.52 -19.29
N ASP A 153 -9.96 -12.23 -19.18
CA ASP A 153 -8.97 -11.15 -19.22
C ASP A 153 -8.73 -10.64 -17.79
N LYS A 154 -7.46 -10.47 -17.41
CA LYS A 154 -7.12 -9.98 -16.07
C LYS A 154 -7.39 -8.48 -15.95
N ASP A 155 -8.10 -8.08 -14.90
CA ASP A 155 -8.32 -6.66 -14.54
C ASP A 155 -7.05 -6.04 -13.94
N TRP A 156 -6.00 -5.87 -14.73
CA TRP A 156 -4.76 -5.25 -14.27
C TRP A 156 -4.96 -3.79 -13.87
N ALA A 157 -4.38 -3.39 -12.73
CA ALA A 157 -4.41 -2.02 -12.26
C ALA A 157 -4.00 -0.99 -13.33
N PHE A 158 -2.91 -1.27 -14.07
CA PHE A 158 -2.36 -0.35 -15.07
C PHE A 158 -3.19 -0.21 -16.35
N LEU A 159 -4.17 -1.09 -16.58
CA LEU A 159 -5.09 -0.99 -17.73
C LEU A 159 -6.29 -0.08 -17.44
N HIS A 160 -6.57 0.19 -16.16
CA HIS A 160 -7.71 1.02 -15.79
C HIS A 160 -7.35 2.52 -15.85
N PRO A 161 -8.22 3.42 -16.35
CA PRO A 161 -7.95 4.87 -16.44
C PRO A 161 -7.51 5.54 -15.13
N ALA A 162 -7.96 5.00 -14.01
CA ALA A 162 -7.55 5.41 -12.66
C ALA A 162 -6.02 5.37 -12.44
N TRP A 163 -5.30 4.47 -13.12
CA TRP A 163 -3.83 4.40 -13.05
C TRP A 163 -3.16 5.59 -13.71
N GLU A 164 -3.57 5.93 -14.94
CA GLU A 164 -3.06 7.10 -15.65
C GLU A 164 -3.40 8.40 -14.89
N GLN A 165 -4.64 8.51 -14.40
CA GLN A 165 -5.08 9.62 -13.54
C GLN A 165 -4.23 9.74 -12.28
N SER A 166 -3.67 8.64 -11.76
CA SER A 166 -2.81 8.69 -10.57
C SER A 166 -1.47 9.40 -10.82
N GLN A 167 -1.09 9.64 -12.09
CA GLN A 167 0.13 10.36 -12.45
C GLN A 167 1.38 9.82 -11.75
N PHE A 168 1.50 8.48 -11.71
CA PHE A 168 2.66 7.84 -11.10
C PHE A 168 3.93 8.17 -11.89
N ARG A 169 4.95 8.67 -11.20
CA ARG A 169 6.33 8.62 -11.67
C ARG A 169 6.86 7.21 -11.53
N SER A 170 7.15 6.59 -12.67
CA SER A 170 7.64 5.22 -12.69
C SER A 170 9.12 5.17 -12.34
N VAL A 171 9.46 4.42 -11.30
CA VAL A 171 10.83 4.13 -10.88
C VAL A 171 11.14 2.67 -11.19
N PHE A 172 12.14 2.41 -12.02
CA PHE A 172 12.51 1.05 -12.42
C PHE A 172 13.88 0.64 -11.84
N LEU A 173 13.87 -0.17 -10.78
CA LEU A 173 15.10 -0.71 -10.20
C LEU A 173 15.69 -1.82 -11.08
N GLN A 174 16.89 -1.59 -11.62
CA GLN A 174 17.56 -2.51 -12.54
C GLN A 174 18.58 -3.43 -11.84
N THR A 175 19.18 -2.97 -10.74
CA THR A 175 20.25 -3.71 -10.06
C THR A 175 19.67 -4.74 -9.10
N SER A 176 19.85 -6.03 -9.40
CA SER A 176 19.58 -7.12 -8.45
C SER A 176 20.56 -7.02 -7.28
N VAL A 177 20.04 -7.16 -6.05
CA VAL A 177 20.82 -7.31 -4.82
C VAL A 177 20.66 -8.71 -4.19
N ARG A 178 19.80 -9.57 -4.77
CA ARG A 178 19.56 -10.95 -4.29
C ARG A 178 20.59 -11.92 -4.84
N THR A 179 20.88 -11.81 -6.14
CA THR A 179 21.86 -12.63 -6.85
C THR A 179 22.75 -11.72 -7.69
N ASN A 180 24.04 -12.05 -7.72
CA ASN A 180 25.08 -11.35 -8.49
C ASN A 180 25.58 -12.20 -9.67
N GLU A 181 24.96 -13.36 -9.93
CA GLU A 181 25.38 -14.29 -10.99
C GLU A 181 24.84 -13.82 -12.36
N PRO A 182 25.71 -13.40 -13.30
CA PRO A 182 25.26 -12.76 -14.54
C PRO A 182 24.38 -13.66 -15.42
N ASN A 183 24.68 -14.95 -15.44
CA ASN A 183 23.94 -15.92 -16.25
C ASN A 183 22.52 -16.13 -15.69
N LEU A 184 22.36 -16.41 -14.39
CA LEU A 184 21.04 -16.44 -13.74
C LEU A 184 20.22 -15.17 -13.98
N LEU A 185 20.85 -13.99 -13.85
CA LEU A 185 20.17 -12.71 -14.07
C LEU A 185 19.65 -12.59 -15.51
N LYS A 186 20.43 -13.03 -16.50
CA LYS A 186 20.01 -13.08 -17.90
C LYS A 186 18.80 -14.00 -18.08
N ILE A 187 18.85 -15.21 -17.53
CA ILE A 187 17.73 -16.18 -17.59
C ILE A 187 16.47 -15.61 -16.93
N LEU A 188 16.59 -15.06 -15.72
CA LEU A 188 15.47 -14.47 -15.00
C LEU A 188 14.84 -13.30 -15.77
N ARG A 189 15.64 -12.52 -16.49
CA ARG A 189 15.12 -11.45 -17.36
C ARG A 189 14.34 -12.02 -18.54
N SER A 190 14.86 -13.02 -19.25
CA SER A 190 14.15 -13.67 -20.35
C SER A 190 12.83 -14.29 -19.89
N VAL A 191 12.84 -15.01 -18.76
CA VAL A 191 11.62 -15.59 -18.17
C VAL A 191 10.64 -14.51 -17.73
N ARG A 192 11.11 -13.40 -17.14
CA ARG A 192 10.27 -12.23 -16.79
C ARG A 192 9.62 -11.59 -18.01
N GLU A 193 10.24 -11.68 -19.17
CA GLU A 193 9.69 -11.19 -20.44
C GLU A 193 8.84 -12.26 -21.16
N GLY A 194 8.70 -13.46 -20.58
CA GLY A 194 7.98 -14.58 -21.18
C GLY A 194 8.71 -15.23 -22.37
N MET A 195 10.03 -15.06 -22.45
CA MET A 195 10.86 -15.56 -23.54
C MET A 195 11.59 -16.85 -23.16
N VAL A 196 11.45 -17.88 -23.99
CA VAL A 196 12.23 -19.12 -23.91
C VAL A 196 13.26 -19.14 -25.04
N THR A 197 14.40 -18.47 -24.79
CA THR A 197 15.54 -18.50 -25.71
C THR A 197 16.28 -19.83 -25.61
N GLU A 198 17.19 -20.10 -26.55
CA GLU A 198 18.02 -21.31 -26.48
C GLU A 198 18.88 -21.35 -25.22
N GLU A 199 19.32 -20.20 -24.73
CA GLU A 199 20.07 -20.11 -23.47
C GLU A 199 19.20 -20.48 -22.27
N VAL A 200 17.92 -20.10 -22.28
CA VAL A 200 16.94 -20.52 -21.26
C VAL A 200 16.74 -22.03 -21.31
N ARG A 201 16.59 -22.63 -22.51
CA ARG A 201 16.44 -24.08 -22.66
C ARG A 201 17.66 -24.83 -22.14
N MET A 202 18.86 -24.41 -22.52
CA MET A 202 20.12 -25.01 -22.06
C MET A 202 20.30 -24.85 -20.55
N PHE A 203 19.96 -23.69 -19.99
CA PHE A 203 20.03 -23.46 -18.54
C PHE A 203 19.02 -24.33 -17.79
N PHE A 204 17.78 -24.45 -18.26
CA PHE A 204 16.81 -25.34 -17.63
C PHE A 204 17.26 -26.79 -17.70
N ALA A 205 17.75 -27.25 -18.85
CA ALA A 205 18.30 -28.59 -19.01
C ALA A 205 19.46 -28.87 -18.05
N SER A 206 20.38 -27.91 -17.85
CA SER A 206 21.52 -28.08 -16.93
C SER A 206 21.12 -28.07 -15.45
N ARG A 207 19.95 -27.51 -15.11
CA ARG A 207 19.39 -27.49 -13.75
C ARG A 207 18.32 -28.57 -13.53
N MET A 208 18.05 -29.42 -14.52
CA MET A 208 17.12 -30.53 -14.34
C MET A 208 17.67 -31.52 -13.32
N ALA A 209 16.85 -31.83 -12.32
CA ALA A 209 17.18 -32.81 -11.29
C ALA A 209 15.97 -33.70 -11.04
N GLN A 210 16.24 -35.00 -10.86
CA GLN A 210 15.19 -35.92 -10.42
C GLN A 210 14.70 -35.52 -9.02
N SER A 211 13.43 -35.79 -8.74
CA SER A 211 12.85 -35.62 -7.41
C SER A 211 13.56 -36.56 -6.43
N ASP A 212 14.57 -36.04 -5.73
CA ASP A 212 15.31 -36.78 -4.70
C ASP A 212 14.59 -36.65 -3.35
N PRO A 213 14.14 -37.76 -2.73
CA PRO A 213 13.58 -37.76 -1.39
C PRO A 213 14.54 -37.23 -0.32
N THR A 214 15.85 -37.18 -0.59
CA THR A 214 16.86 -36.64 0.33
C THR A 214 17.18 -35.16 0.07
N PHE A 215 16.49 -34.52 -0.88
CA PHE A 215 16.68 -33.11 -1.19
C PHE A 215 16.55 -32.26 0.08
N THR A 216 17.65 -31.59 0.42
CA THR A 216 17.73 -30.66 1.53
C THR A 216 17.52 -29.26 0.97
N GLY A 217 16.31 -28.72 1.11
CA GLY A 217 15.90 -27.42 0.58
C GLY A 217 14.39 -27.27 0.54
N THR A 218 13.91 -26.15 0.00
CA THR A 218 12.47 -25.86 -0.11
C THR A 218 11.94 -26.17 -1.51
N ARG A 219 10.90 -26.99 -1.59
CA ARG A 219 10.17 -27.26 -2.84
C ARG A 219 9.01 -26.27 -3.02
N LEU A 220 8.90 -25.68 -4.20
CA LEU A 220 7.80 -24.77 -4.54
C LEU A 220 6.68 -25.51 -5.26
N PHE A 221 5.45 -25.32 -4.78
CA PHE A 221 4.24 -25.92 -5.36
C PHE A 221 3.27 -24.84 -5.85
N PRO A 222 2.49 -25.10 -6.91
CA PRO A 222 1.41 -24.20 -7.30
C PRO A 222 0.27 -24.18 -6.28
N HIS A 223 -0.06 -25.33 -5.67
CA HIS A 223 -1.19 -25.48 -4.75
C HIS A 223 -0.78 -25.71 -3.30
N ARG A 224 -1.52 -25.09 -2.38
CA ARG A 224 -1.31 -25.21 -0.92
C ARG A 224 -1.42 -26.65 -0.41
N VAL A 225 -2.42 -27.40 -0.88
CA VAL A 225 -2.64 -28.80 -0.47
C VAL A 225 -1.41 -29.66 -0.77
N SER A 226 -0.76 -29.44 -1.90
CA SER A 226 0.46 -30.18 -2.28
C SER A 226 1.63 -29.84 -1.36
N ALA A 227 1.84 -28.55 -1.06
CA ALA A 227 2.89 -28.11 -0.15
C ALA A 227 2.68 -28.64 1.28
N ASP A 228 1.47 -28.53 1.81
CA ASP A 228 1.13 -28.97 3.17
C ASP A 228 1.28 -30.50 3.30
N ARG A 229 0.83 -31.26 2.28
CA ARG A 229 1.03 -32.72 2.21
C ARG A 229 2.51 -33.10 2.24
N TYR A 230 3.33 -32.45 1.41
CA TYR A 230 4.76 -32.74 1.34
C TYR A 230 5.46 -32.43 2.67
N ASN A 231 5.14 -31.29 3.30
CA ASN A 231 5.67 -30.93 4.62
C ASN A 231 5.34 -32.00 5.67
N MET A 232 4.09 -32.46 5.71
CA MET A 232 3.68 -33.49 6.67
C MET A 232 4.37 -34.84 6.43
N GLN A 233 4.51 -35.27 5.17
CA GLN A 233 5.25 -36.49 4.83
C GLN A 233 6.70 -36.40 5.28
N ARG A 234 7.37 -35.26 5.04
CA ARG A 234 8.76 -35.04 5.48
C ARG A 234 8.90 -35.03 7.00
N LEU A 235 7.97 -34.39 7.70
CA LEU A 235 7.96 -34.38 9.16
C LEU A 235 7.76 -35.78 9.75
N GLN A 236 6.90 -36.61 9.14
CA GLN A 236 6.64 -37.98 9.58
C GLN A 236 7.87 -38.88 9.44
N ILE A 237 8.64 -38.73 8.35
CA ILE A 237 9.86 -39.50 8.09
C ILE A 237 10.97 -39.20 9.10
N LEU A 238 11.02 -37.98 9.64
CA LEU A 238 12.04 -37.62 10.60
C LEU A 238 11.95 -38.49 11.87
N PRO A 239 13.10 -38.96 12.40
CA PRO A 239 13.14 -39.67 13.67
C PRO A 239 12.76 -38.74 14.83
N GLY A 240 12.44 -39.34 15.98
CA GLY A 240 12.08 -38.62 17.19
C GLY A 240 10.60 -38.28 17.31
N GLU A 241 10.24 -37.79 18.49
CA GLU A 241 8.85 -37.48 18.86
C GLU A 241 8.41 -36.13 18.27
N SER A 242 7.18 -36.11 17.73
CA SER A 242 6.55 -34.87 17.29
C SER A 242 6.07 -34.08 18.50
N ARG A 243 6.41 -32.79 18.55
CA ARG A 243 5.79 -31.84 19.46
C ARG A 243 4.83 -30.94 18.69
N SER A 244 3.79 -30.51 19.38
CA SER A 244 2.75 -29.65 18.83
C SER A 244 2.67 -28.40 19.67
N PHE A 245 2.72 -27.24 19.02
CA PHE A 245 2.60 -25.94 19.66
C PHE A 245 1.33 -25.27 19.15
N GLU A 246 0.31 -25.20 19.99
CA GLU A 246 -0.93 -24.49 19.66
C GLU A 246 -0.67 -22.98 19.62
N THR A 247 -1.19 -22.33 18.58
CA THR A 247 -1.15 -20.87 18.46
C THR A 247 -2.22 -20.28 19.36
N SER A 248 -1.81 -19.43 20.30
CA SER A 248 -2.73 -18.71 21.17
C SER A 248 -3.37 -17.57 20.39
N TYR A 249 -4.70 -17.45 20.45
CA TYR A 249 -5.43 -16.39 19.76
C TYR A 249 -6.20 -15.51 20.77
N ALA A 250 -6.13 -14.20 20.58
CA ALA A 250 -6.88 -13.23 21.38
C ALA A 250 -7.62 -12.23 20.49
N GLY A 251 -8.87 -11.90 20.81
CA GLY A 251 -9.71 -10.96 20.05
C GLY A 251 -11.15 -11.44 19.90
N ARG A 252 -11.97 -10.69 19.16
CA ARG A 252 -13.35 -11.13 18.85
C ARG A 252 -13.31 -12.27 17.83
N SER A 253 -14.22 -13.24 17.96
CA SER A 253 -14.28 -14.47 17.13
C SER A 253 -14.11 -14.21 15.63
N GLN A 254 -14.90 -13.30 15.05
CA GLN A 254 -14.84 -12.95 13.63
C GLN A 254 -13.46 -12.48 13.14
N TYR A 255 -12.67 -11.83 14.00
CA TYR A 255 -11.32 -11.35 13.66
C TYR A 255 -10.29 -12.44 13.88
N VAL A 256 -10.49 -13.31 14.88
CA VAL A 256 -9.67 -14.51 15.10
C VAL A 256 -9.80 -15.45 13.91
N ASP A 257 -11.01 -15.74 13.43
CA ASP A 257 -11.23 -16.62 12.27
C ASP A 257 -10.58 -16.07 10.99
N ARG A 258 -10.59 -14.73 10.83
CA ARG A 258 -9.88 -14.07 9.73
C ARG A 258 -8.37 -14.18 9.91
N LEU A 259 -7.86 -13.94 11.11
CA LEU A 259 -6.44 -14.05 11.41
C LEU A 259 -5.95 -15.49 11.17
N LYS A 260 -6.65 -16.52 11.62
CA LYS A 260 -6.31 -17.93 11.33
C LYS A 260 -6.07 -18.22 9.85
N LYS A 261 -6.91 -17.67 8.97
CA LYS A 261 -6.77 -17.84 7.50
C LYS A 261 -5.59 -17.06 6.90
N GLN A 262 -5.24 -15.91 7.49
CA GLN A 262 -4.25 -14.97 6.95
C GLN A 262 -2.90 -15.04 7.68
N CYS A 263 -2.85 -15.72 8.82
CA CYS A 263 -1.68 -15.76 9.69
C CYS A 263 -0.51 -16.40 8.94
N PRO A 264 0.71 -15.83 9.05
CA PRO A 264 1.89 -16.42 8.45
C PRO A 264 2.35 -17.70 9.15
N ILE A 265 1.77 -18.06 10.31
CA ILE A 265 2.03 -19.28 11.08
C ILE A 265 0.77 -20.17 11.16
N PRO A 266 0.91 -21.49 11.32
CA PRO A 266 -0.24 -22.41 11.39
C PRO A 266 -1.01 -22.29 12.71
N GLU A 267 -2.25 -22.79 12.74
CA GLU A 267 -3.04 -22.89 13.99
C GLU A 267 -2.39 -23.83 15.00
N VAL A 268 -1.80 -24.93 14.52
CA VAL A 268 -0.99 -25.84 15.31
C VAL A 268 0.33 -26.05 14.57
N LEU A 269 1.43 -25.70 15.23
CA LEU A 269 2.78 -25.89 14.70
C LEU A 269 3.30 -27.25 15.15
N HIS A 270 3.42 -28.18 14.21
CA HIS A 270 4.02 -29.50 14.46
C HIS A 270 5.51 -29.48 14.10
N LEU A 271 6.37 -29.89 15.03
CA LEU A 271 7.82 -29.92 14.86
C LEU A 271 8.44 -31.20 15.41
N LYS A 272 9.60 -31.55 14.85
CA LYS A 272 10.55 -32.54 15.34
C LYS A 272 11.95 -31.92 15.34
N ILE A 273 12.85 -32.45 16.17
CA ILE A 273 14.28 -32.14 16.03
C ILE A 273 14.72 -32.58 14.62
N GLY A 274 15.46 -31.72 13.92
CA GLY A 274 15.83 -31.91 12.51
C GLY A 274 14.81 -31.36 11.50
N ALA A 275 13.68 -30.79 11.94
CA ALA A 275 12.71 -30.19 11.03
C ALA A 275 13.30 -28.97 10.32
N LEU A 276 13.10 -28.88 8.99
CA LEU A 276 13.43 -27.70 8.21
C LEU A 276 12.30 -26.68 8.36
N VAL A 277 12.63 -25.50 8.87
CA VAL A 277 11.71 -24.41 9.16
C VAL A 277 12.08 -23.13 8.43
N MET A 278 11.07 -22.30 8.15
CA MET A 278 11.18 -20.97 7.55
C MET A 278 10.71 -19.95 8.55
N LEU A 279 11.53 -18.94 8.81
CA LEU A 279 11.22 -17.84 9.70
C LEU A 279 10.22 -16.89 9.04
N ARG A 280 9.29 -16.37 9.83
CA ARG A 280 8.14 -15.56 9.41
C ARG A 280 8.18 -14.11 9.90
N LYS A 281 9.30 -13.71 10.53
CA LYS A 281 9.56 -12.36 11.00
C LYS A 281 10.99 -11.92 10.68
N ASN A 282 11.20 -10.60 10.77
CA ASN A 282 12.53 -10.01 10.67
C ASN A 282 13.03 -9.71 12.09
N ALA A 283 14.27 -10.10 12.38
CA ALA A 283 15.03 -9.58 13.51
C ALA A 283 16.27 -8.88 12.97
N MET A 284 16.37 -7.57 13.22
CA MET A 284 17.51 -6.74 12.82
C MET A 284 18.36 -6.31 14.03
N SER A 285 18.14 -6.92 15.20
CA SER A 285 18.77 -6.56 16.46
C SER A 285 19.83 -7.61 16.85
N PHE A 286 21.01 -7.13 17.25
CA PHE A 286 22.07 -7.99 17.78
C PHE A 286 21.55 -8.83 18.97
N PRO A 287 21.89 -10.14 19.09
CA PRO A 287 22.98 -10.84 18.39
C PRO A 287 22.62 -11.55 17.08
N TYR A 288 21.36 -11.51 16.61
CA TYR A 288 20.91 -12.30 15.46
C TYR A 288 20.30 -11.45 14.35
N SER A 289 20.75 -11.63 13.10
CA SER A 289 20.12 -11.01 11.93
C SER A 289 19.46 -12.05 11.03
N TYR A 290 18.14 -12.17 11.13
CA TYR A 290 17.36 -12.97 10.19
C TYR A 290 16.21 -12.18 9.60
N VAL A 291 15.78 -12.59 8.41
CA VAL A 291 14.68 -11.97 7.71
C VAL A 291 13.59 -13.00 7.46
N ASN A 292 12.37 -12.53 7.24
CA ASN A 292 11.26 -13.37 6.80
C ASN A 292 11.68 -14.15 5.54
N GLY A 293 11.56 -15.46 5.60
CA GLY A 293 12.04 -16.39 4.58
C GLY A 293 13.36 -17.09 4.91
N SER A 294 14.12 -16.66 5.92
CA SER A 294 15.33 -17.38 6.37
C SER A 294 15.00 -18.83 6.72
N LEU A 295 15.83 -19.76 6.26
CA LEU A 295 15.66 -21.19 6.50
C LEU A 295 16.60 -21.66 7.60
N GLY A 296 16.14 -22.63 8.39
CA GLY A 296 16.98 -23.29 9.38
C GLY A 296 16.45 -24.65 9.82
N ILE A 297 17.29 -25.39 10.51
CA ILE A 297 17.01 -26.73 11.02
C ILE A 297 16.83 -26.64 12.54
N VAL A 298 15.70 -27.13 13.05
CA VAL A 298 15.43 -27.21 14.50
C VAL A 298 16.46 -28.13 15.15
N LYS A 299 17.20 -27.62 16.13
CA LYS A 299 18.18 -28.39 16.92
C LYS A 299 17.62 -28.78 18.27
N GLU A 300 16.97 -27.84 18.94
CA GLU A 300 16.36 -28.04 20.24
C GLU A 300 15.02 -27.31 20.29
N MET A 301 14.10 -27.81 21.11
CA MET A 301 12.80 -27.20 21.29
C MET A 301 12.27 -27.48 22.69
N ASN A 302 11.66 -26.49 23.31
CA ASN A 302 10.83 -26.63 24.50
C ASN A 302 9.62 -25.69 24.41
N ASN A 303 8.90 -25.47 25.51
CA ASN A 303 7.69 -24.65 25.50
C ASN A 303 7.97 -23.15 25.35
N GLU A 304 9.19 -22.70 25.68
CA GLU A 304 9.61 -21.31 25.77
C GLU A 304 10.45 -20.87 24.57
N PHE A 305 11.33 -21.74 24.07
CA PHE A 305 12.24 -21.44 22.96
C PHE A 305 12.36 -22.57 21.92
N LEU A 306 12.76 -22.17 20.71
CA LEU A 306 13.29 -23.05 19.65
C LEU A 306 14.73 -22.66 19.33
N SER A 307 15.67 -23.61 19.41
CA SER A 307 17.02 -23.44 18.88
C SER A 307 17.04 -23.87 17.42
N VAL A 308 17.41 -22.96 16.52
CA VAL A 308 17.42 -23.18 15.07
C VAL A 308 18.83 -22.89 14.54
N SER A 309 19.36 -23.85 13.79
CA SER A 309 20.59 -23.65 13.01
C SER A 309 20.22 -23.21 11.61
N LEU A 310 20.42 -21.92 11.32
CA LEU A 310 20.16 -21.35 10.00
C LEU A 310 21.09 -21.96 8.94
N LEU A 311 20.62 -22.01 7.69
CA LEU A 311 21.41 -22.59 6.60
C LEU A 311 22.66 -21.75 6.24
N ASN A 312 22.76 -20.51 6.71
CA ASN A 312 23.95 -19.67 6.61
C ASN A 312 25.01 -20.02 7.69
N GLY A 313 24.75 -20.98 8.58
CA GLY A 313 25.65 -21.42 9.64
C GLY A 313 25.43 -20.76 11.00
N GLU A 314 24.57 -19.74 11.09
CA GLU A 314 24.25 -19.08 12.36
C GLU A 314 23.30 -19.93 13.21
N ASN A 315 23.52 -19.99 14.52
CA ASN A 315 22.58 -20.61 15.46
C ASN A 315 21.82 -19.50 16.18
N ILE A 316 20.50 -19.60 16.18
CA ILE A 316 19.61 -18.61 16.76
C ILE A 316 18.67 -19.29 17.76
N GLU A 317 18.25 -18.52 18.75
CA GLU A 317 17.19 -18.90 19.67
C GLU A 317 15.94 -18.06 19.37
N LEU A 318 14.81 -18.73 19.15
CA LEU A 318 13.54 -18.10 18.83
C LEU A 318 12.58 -18.25 20.01
N SER A 319 12.08 -17.12 20.52
CA SER A 319 10.95 -17.10 21.43
C SER A 319 9.63 -17.06 20.67
N ARG A 320 8.52 -17.24 21.39
CA ARG A 320 7.19 -16.96 20.85
C ARG A 320 7.06 -15.47 20.55
N GLU A 321 6.32 -15.16 19.48
CA GLU A 321 6.10 -13.80 19.02
C GLU A 321 4.63 -13.57 18.62
N GLU A 322 4.18 -12.33 18.81
CA GLU A 322 2.84 -11.91 18.41
C GLU A 322 2.78 -11.51 16.92
N PHE A 323 1.72 -11.94 16.25
CA PHE A 323 1.24 -11.49 14.95
C PHE A 323 -0.11 -10.81 15.12
N THR A 324 -0.27 -9.60 14.58
CA THR A 324 -1.47 -8.79 14.80
C THR A 324 -2.28 -8.60 13.52
N LEU A 325 -3.61 -8.69 13.66
CA LEU A 325 -4.54 -8.26 12.63
C LEU A 325 -5.01 -6.84 12.95
N LEU A 326 -4.63 -5.90 12.09
CA LEU A 326 -5.05 -4.51 12.19
C LEU A 326 -6.36 -4.27 11.42
N ASP A 327 -7.22 -3.40 11.93
CA ASP A 327 -8.31 -2.85 11.13
C ASP A 327 -7.84 -1.70 10.22
N GLY A 328 -8.78 -1.14 9.45
CA GLY A 328 -8.51 0.00 8.59
C GLY A 328 -7.96 1.23 9.35
N ASN A 329 -8.19 1.37 10.66
CA ASN A 329 -7.68 2.47 11.49
C ASN A 329 -6.32 2.16 12.13
N GLY A 330 -5.81 0.93 11.99
CA GLY A 330 -4.56 0.48 12.61
C GLY A 330 -4.71 0.02 14.05
N SER A 331 -5.95 -0.19 14.50
CA SER A 331 -6.21 -0.75 15.81
C SER A 331 -6.11 -2.27 15.73
N VAL A 332 -5.45 -2.88 16.72
CA VAL A 332 -5.36 -4.34 16.83
C VAL A 332 -6.75 -4.92 17.09
N ARG A 333 -7.19 -5.86 16.25
CA ARG A 333 -8.48 -6.55 16.36
C ARG A 333 -8.37 -8.00 16.77
N ALA A 334 -7.26 -8.64 16.41
CA ALA A 334 -6.90 -9.97 16.87
C ALA A 334 -5.38 -10.10 16.97
N ARG A 335 -4.93 -11.00 17.84
CA ARG A 335 -3.54 -11.41 18.01
C ARG A 335 -3.43 -12.91 17.87
N ALA A 336 -2.31 -13.37 17.34
CA ALA A 336 -1.90 -14.75 17.30
C ALA A 336 -0.48 -14.84 17.86
N GLU A 337 -0.21 -15.75 18.77
CA GLU A 337 1.09 -15.90 19.42
C GLU A 337 1.59 -17.33 19.31
N ASN A 338 2.76 -17.50 18.69
CA ASN A 338 3.51 -18.76 18.63
C ASN A 338 4.95 -18.47 18.19
N PHE A 339 5.77 -19.52 18.07
CA PHE A 339 7.06 -19.39 17.41
C PHE A 339 6.90 -18.88 15.96
N PRO A 340 7.71 -17.90 15.51
CA PRO A 340 7.54 -17.26 14.21
C PRO A 340 8.10 -18.12 13.07
N VAL A 341 7.71 -19.40 12.99
CA VAL A 341 8.21 -20.36 12.00
C VAL A 341 7.10 -21.19 11.36
N THR A 342 7.36 -21.69 10.16
CA THR A 342 6.58 -22.74 9.51
C THR A 342 7.49 -23.84 8.99
N LEU A 343 6.97 -25.05 8.77
CA LEU A 343 7.69 -26.07 8.01
C LEU A 343 8.05 -25.53 6.62
N ALA A 344 9.23 -25.92 6.13
CA ALA A 344 9.83 -25.29 4.96
C ALA A 344 10.41 -26.27 3.93
N TRP A 345 10.12 -27.56 4.05
CA TRP A 345 10.39 -28.50 2.95
C TRP A 345 9.56 -28.17 1.71
N ALA A 346 8.39 -27.56 1.90
CA ALA A 346 7.56 -27.06 0.82
C ALA A 346 6.85 -25.76 1.17
N THR A 347 6.63 -24.92 0.17
CA THR A 347 5.72 -23.77 0.24
C THR A 347 5.07 -23.55 -1.12
N THR A 348 4.05 -22.68 -1.19
CA THR A 348 3.46 -22.32 -2.48
C THR A 348 4.25 -21.23 -3.17
N ILE A 349 4.22 -21.20 -4.51
CA ILE A 349 4.82 -20.12 -5.32
C ILE A 349 4.29 -18.75 -4.85
N HIS A 350 2.97 -18.65 -4.61
CA HIS A 350 2.32 -17.46 -4.07
C HIS A 350 2.89 -17.02 -2.71
N LYS A 351 3.06 -17.96 -1.76
CA LYS A 351 3.60 -17.63 -0.43
C LYS A 351 5.09 -17.35 -0.43
N ALA A 352 5.81 -17.83 -1.44
CA ALA A 352 7.22 -17.53 -1.64
C ALA A 352 7.45 -16.14 -2.26
N GLN A 353 6.41 -15.41 -2.66
CA GLN A 353 6.56 -14.04 -3.13
C GLN A 353 7.26 -13.16 -2.06
N GLY A 354 8.17 -12.29 -2.49
CA GLY A 354 9.14 -11.59 -1.63
C GLY A 354 10.31 -12.42 -1.05
N ALA A 355 10.20 -13.74 -0.89
CA ALA A 355 11.20 -14.56 -0.21
C ALA A 355 12.52 -14.71 -1.01
N SER A 356 13.62 -14.98 -0.30
CA SER A 356 14.90 -15.40 -0.89
C SER A 356 15.26 -16.77 -0.33
N ILE A 357 15.50 -17.75 -1.20
CA ILE A 357 15.68 -19.16 -0.86
C ILE A 357 17.03 -19.62 -1.39
N ASP A 358 17.89 -20.13 -0.50
CA ASP A 358 19.25 -20.56 -0.86
C ASP A 358 19.24 -21.82 -1.72
N ARG A 359 18.37 -22.77 -1.39
CA ARG A 359 18.27 -24.05 -2.09
C ARG A 359 16.82 -24.38 -2.35
N LEU A 360 16.41 -24.30 -3.62
CA LEU A 360 15.02 -24.45 -4.05
C LEU A 360 14.88 -25.49 -5.14
N MET A 361 13.77 -26.22 -5.08
CA MET A 361 13.34 -27.12 -6.13
C MET A 361 11.96 -26.71 -6.62
N VAL A 362 11.77 -26.68 -7.94
CA VAL A 362 10.48 -26.32 -8.53
C VAL A 362 10.14 -27.23 -9.70
N SER A 363 8.89 -27.68 -9.75
CA SER A 363 8.30 -28.14 -11.00
C SER A 363 7.57 -26.96 -11.64
N MET A 364 8.03 -26.57 -12.82
CA MET A 364 7.40 -25.55 -13.65
C MET A 364 6.48 -26.17 -14.70
N SER A 365 6.18 -27.47 -14.61
CA SER A 365 5.25 -28.09 -15.54
C SER A 365 3.80 -27.84 -15.12
N GLY A 366 2.96 -27.48 -16.09
CA GLY A 366 1.53 -27.23 -15.87
C GLY A 366 1.23 -25.95 -15.09
N LEU A 367 2.14 -24.97 -15.09
CA LEU A 367 1.82 -23.65 -14.53
C LEU A 367 0.94 -22.88 -15.51
N TRP A 368 -0.22 -22.42 -15.05
CA TRP A 368 -1.25 -21.82 -15.90
C TRP A 368 -1.39 -20.29 -15.74
N GLU A 369 -0.71 -19.69 -14.78
CA GLU A 369 -0.87 -18.27 -14.43
C GLU A 369 0.35 -17.48 -14.90
N SER A 370 0.10 -16.30 -15.46
CA SER A 370 1.15 -15.38 -15.91
C SER A 370 2.12 -15.08 -14.77
N GLY A 371 3.43 -15.14 -15.06
CA GLY A 371 4.47 -14.84 -14.07
C GLY A 371 4.71 -15.92 -13.00
N HIS A 372 3.97 -17.04 -12.95
CA HIS A 372 4.22 -18.13 -11.98
C HIS A 372 5.66 -18.64 -12.02
N ALA A 373 6.14 -19.00 -13.20
CA ALA A 373 7.50 -19.52 -13.37
C ALA A 373 8.55 -18.48 -12.99
N TYR A 374 8.33 -17.22 -13.39
CA TYR A 374 9.20 -16.11 -13.02
C TYR A 374 9.29 -15.93 -11.49
N VAL A 375 8.15 -15.93 -10.80
CA VAL A 375 8.12 -15.80 -9.34
C VAL A 375 8.87 -16.95 -8.69
N ALA A 376 8.67 -18.19 -9.15
CA ALA A 376 9.31 -19.35 -8.58
C ALA A 376 10.85 -19.34 -8.75
N LEU A 377 11.33 -19.15 -9.98
CA LEU A 377 12.77 -19.13 -10.29
C LEU A 377 13.48 -17.98 -9.60
N SER A 378 12.87 -16.80 -9.57
CA SER A 378 13.49 -15.61 -8.99
C SER A 378 13.66 -15.66 -7.48
N ARG A 379 13.16 -16.71 -6.79
CA ARG A 379 13.41 -16.89 -5.35
C ARG A 379 14.83 -17.39 -5.07
N ALA A 380 15.48 -18.04 -6.04
CA ALA A 380 16.84 -18.56 -5.87
C ALA A 380 17.84 -17.44 -5.61
N ARG A 381 18.80 -17.69 -4.71
CA ARG A 381 19.96 -16.81 -4.52
C ARG A 381 21.12 -17.12 -5.47
N SER A 382 21.27 -18.39 -5.87
CA SER A 382 22.30 -18.84 -6.81
C SER A 382 21.79 -19.91 -7.77
N GLU A 383 22.50 -20.11 -8.88
CA GLU A 383 22.24 -21.15 -9.86
C GLU A 383 22.46 -22.54 -9.27
N GLU A 384 23.50 -22.72 -8.44
CA GLU A 384 23.78 -23.99 -7.75
C GLU A 384 22.66 -24.40 -6.80
N GLY A 385 21.96 -23.41 -6.23
CA GLY A 385 20.81 -23.60 -5.37
C GLY A 385 19.50 -23.87 -6.10
N LEU A 386 19.47 -23.77 -7.43
CA LEU A 386 18.25 -23.89 -8.24
C LEU A 386 18.14 -25.26 -8.91
N PHE A 387 17.07 -25.98 -8.59
CA PHE A 387 16.77 -27.30 -9.16
C PHE A 387 15.39 -27.28 -9.84
N ILE A 388 15.33 -27.83 -11.05
CA ILE A 388 14.09 -27.92 -11.84
C ILE A 388 13.70 -29.38 -11.99
N GLU A 389 12.52 -29.76 -11.54
CA GLU A 389 12.04 -31.15 -11.65
C GLU A 389 11.51 -31.46 -13.04
N ALA A 390 10.72 -30.53 -13.57
CA ALA A 390 10.11 -30.58 -14.88
C ALA A 390 9.73 -29.15 -15.29
N TRP A 391 9.63 -28.91 -16.59
CA TRP A 391 9.12 -27.67 -17.14
C TRP A 391 8.51 -27.92 -18.52
N ASP A 392 7.58 -27.06 -18.92
CA ASP A 392 7.09 -26.97 -20.30
C ASP A 392 7.13 -25.51 -20.77
N GLU A 393 7.39 -25.31 -22.06
CA GLU A 393 7.53 -23.97 -22.63
C GLU A 393 6.26 -23.12 -22.48
N LYS A 394 5.09 -23.76 -22.46
CA LYS A 394 3.78 -23.11 -22.27
C LYS A 394 3.63 -22.48 -20.88
N SER A 395 4.37 -22.97 -19.89
CA SER A 395 4.37 -22.44 -18.53
C SER A 395 5.23 -21.18 -18.37
N ILE A 396 6.01 -20.80 -19.40
CA ILE A 396 6.84 -19.60 -19.41
C ILE A 396 6.16 -18.55 -20.29
N PHE A 397 5.30 -17.74 -19.69
CA PHE A 397 4.63 -16.66 -20.42
C PHE A 397 4.33 -15.48 -19.51
N VAL A 398 4.18 -14.33 -20.15
CA VAL A 398 3.72 -13.08 -19.56
C VAL A 398 2.71 -12.47 -20.50
N GLU A 399 1.66 -11.87 -19.96
CA GLU A 399 0.63 -11.21 -20.76
C GLU A 399 1.20 -10.05 -21.60
N TYR A 400 0.73 -9.92 -22.84
CA TYR A 400 1.19 -8.89 -23.76
C TYR A 400 1.02 -7.47 -23.21
N ALA A 401 -0.11 -7.21 -22.52
CA ALA A 401 -0.37 -5.93 -21.86
C ALA A 401 0.73 -5.57 -20.83
N VAL A 402 1.23 -6.55 -20.08
CA VAL A 402 2.31 -6.36 -19.11
C VAL A 402 3.64 -6.06 -19.83
N GLN A 403 3.92 -6.73 -20.94
CA GLN A 403 5.12 -6.47 -21.74
C GLN A 403 5.14 -5.03 -22.28
N GLU A 404 4.05 -4.57 -22.88
CA GLU A 404 3.93 -3.20 -23.41
C GLU A 404 4.01 -2.15 -22.29
N PHE A 405 3.33 -2.39 -21.17
CA PHE A 405 3.43 -1.54 -19.99
C PHE A 405 4.90 -1.36 -19.55
N TYR A 406 5.66 -2.46 -19.43
CA TYR A 406 7.05 -2.37 -19.00
C TYR A 406 8.00 -1.74 -20.03
N LYS A 407 7.72 -1.83 -21.33
CA LYS A 407 8.48 -1.07 -22.34
C LYS A 407 8.34 0.43 -22.09
N SER A 408 7.12 0.92 -21.87
CA SER A 408 6.86 2.33 -21.61
C SER A 408 7.53 2.82 -20.30
N VAL A 409 7.40 2.05 -19.22
CA VAL A 409 8.00 2.33 -17.91
C VAL A 409 9.53 2.41 -17.99
N GLN A 410 10.15 1.48 -18.73
CA GLN A 410 11.60 1.44 -18.90
C GLN A 410 12.10 2.69 -19.63
N SER A 411 11.43 3.08 -20.73
CA SER A 411 11.78 4.28 -21.48
C SER A 411 11.62 5.57 -20.66
N GLU A 412 10.55 5.70 -19.87
CA GLU A 412 10.35 6.84 -18.96
C GLU A 412 11.48 6.91 -17.93
N TRP A 413 11.82 5.77 -17.32
CA TRP A 413 12.86 5.71 -16.30
C TRP A 413 14.26 6.03 -16.83
N ASP A 414 14.62 5.54 -18.01
CA ASP A 414 15.94 5.82 -18.60
C ASP A 414 16.13 7.33 -18.86
N TYR A 415 15.09 8.01 -19.32
CA TYR A 415 15.10 9.46 -19.48
C TYR A 415 15.20 10.19 -18.12
N LEU A 416 14.33 9.82 -17.18
CA LEU A 416 14.21 10.54 -15.91
C LEU A 416 15.43 10.34 -15.01
N SER A 417 15.95 9.10 -14.94
CA SER A 417 17.09 8.73 -14.11
C SER A 417 18.42 9.34 -14.59
N ALA A 418 18.54 9.74 -15.85
CA ALA A 418 19.73 10.40 -16.37
C ALA A 418 20.00 11.76 -15.70
N SER A 419 18.93 12.43 -15.25
CA SER A 419 19.01 13.75 -14.60
C SER A 419 19.19 13.70 -13.07
N LEU A 420 19.04 12.51 -12.46
CA LEU A 420 19.05 12.36 -11.01
C LEU A 420 20.46 12.08 -10.46
N PRO A 421 20.79 12.58 -9.24
CA PRO A 421 22.07 12.30 -8.61
C PRO A 421 22.27 10.81 -8.30
N ASN A 422 23.51 10.33 -8.45
CA ASN A 422 23.88 8.95 -8.09
C ASN A 422 24.03 8.75 -6.57
N GLU A 423 24.18 9.85 -5.82
CA GLU A 423 24.26 9.85 -4.36
C GLU A 423 22.87 9.97 -3.74
N PRO A 424 22.63 9.33 -2.57
CA PRO A 424 21.36 9.47 -1.88
C PRO A 424 21.16 10.92 -1.42
N PRO A 425 19.91 11.41 -1.27
CA PRO A 425 19.64 12.74 -0.74
C PRO A 425 20.26 12.91 0.66
N MET A 426 20.85 14.09 0.95
CA MET A 426 21.57 14.38 2.21
C MET A 426 20.73 14.16 3.49
N ASN A 427 19.40 14.22 3.39
CA ASN A 427 18.47 13.79 4.44
C ASN A 427 17.53 12.71 3.86
N PRO A 428 17.97 11.44 3.81
CA PRO A 428 17.16 10.37 3.23
C PRO A 428 15.93 10.03 4.09
N ILE A 429 15.96 10.45 5.35
CA ILE A 429 14.91 10.26 6.35
C ILE A 429 14.53 11.66 6.85
N PRO A 430 13.32 12.16 6.59
CA PRO A 430 12.84 13.36 7.26
C PRO A 430 12.63 12.99 8.74
N THR A 431 13.63 13.28 9.58
CA THR A 431 13.43 13.26 11.03
C THR A 431 12.52 14.43 11.40
N LEU A 432 11.34 14.10 11.91
CA LEU A 432 10.26 15.02 12.32
C LEU A 432 10.63 16.01 13.45
N LYS A 433 11.91 16.24 13.75
CA LYS A 433 12.33 17.14 14.85
C LYS A 433 13.03 18.44 14.43
N ASN A 434 13.45 18.62 13.19
CA ASN A 434 14.20 19.83 12.80
C ASN A 434 13.55 20.71 11.72
N GLN A 435 12.25 20.56 11.41
CA GLN A 435 11.57 21.43 10.43
C GLN A 435 10.74 22.57 11.04
N ASN A 436 10.54 22.59 12.37
CA ASN A 436 9.77 23.66 13.02
C ASN A 436 10.55 24.97 13.26
N GLU A 437 11.88 24.99 13.05
CA GLU A 437 12.68 26.21 13.22
C GLU A 437 13.09 26.89 11.89
N GLN A 438 13.05 26.19 10.74
CA GLN A 438 13.47 26.75 9.44
C GLN A 438 12.34 27.11 8.47
N LEU A 439 11.09 26.74 8.75
CA LEU A 439 9.92 27.12 7.92
C LEU A 439 9.38 28.53 8.19
N ARG A 440 10.09 29.37 8.96
CA ARG A 440 9.79 30.81 9.09
C ARG A 440 10.54 31.70 8.08
N GLY A 441 11.32 31.14 7.16
CA GLY A 441 12.07 31.95 6.21
C GLY A 441 12.34 31.27 4.88
N ARG A 442 11.42 31.38 3.92
CA ARG A 442 11.64 31.73 2.49
C ARG A 442 10.55 31.16 1.56
N LYS A 443 9.64 32.06 1.18
CA LYS A 443 8.86 32.19 -0.07
C LYS A 443 8.88 31.00 -1.06
N ARG A 444 7.76 30.26 -1.15
CA ARG A 444 7.31 29.59 -2.38
C ARG A 444 6.40 30.54 -3.16
N LYS A 445 6.59 30.65 -4.48
CA LYS A 445 5.61 31.30 -5.38
C LYS A 445 4.27 30.56 -5.25
N SER A 446 3.22 31.36 -5.27
CA SER A 446 1.92 31.15 -4.62
C SER A 446 1.04 30.10 -5.32
N ASN A 447 0.59 29.09 -4.56
CA ASN A 447 -0.72 28.52 -4.80
C ASN A 447 -1.67 29.29 -3.87
N ILE A 448 -2.28 30.36 -4.39
CA ILE A 448 -3.17 31.22 -3.60
C ILE A 448 -4.36 30.34 -3.17
N PRO A 449 -4.64 30.17 -1.87
CA PRO A 449 -5.78 29.36 -1.42
C PRO A 449 -7.07 29.80 -2.11
N ASN A 450 -7.96 28.86 -2.44
CA ASN A 450 -9.16 29.14 -3.25
C ASN A 450 -10.06 30.25 -2.67
N HIS A 451 -10.15 30.35 -1.34
CA HIS A 451 -10.88 31.42 -0.66
C HIS A 451 -10.17 32.79 -0.77
N ILE A 452 -8.84 32.82 -0.88
CA ILE A 452 -8.07 34.05 -1.13
C ILE A 452 -8.24 34.50 -2.59
N GLN A 453 -8.30 33.58 -3.57
CA GLN A 453 -8.66 33.94 -4.95
C GLN A 453 -10.09 34.51 -5.03
N THR A 454 -11.00 33.98 -4.22
CA THR A 454 -12.35 34.54 -4.07
C THR A 454 -12.31 35.94 -3.44
N GLU A 455 -11.50 36.14 -2.40
CA GLU A 455 -11.30 37.45 -1.75
C GLU A 455 -10.76 38.52 -2.72
N GLU A 456 -9.82 38.15 -3.60
CA GLU A 456 -9.29 39.06 -4.63
C GLU A 456 -10.39 39.52 -5.60
N LEU A 457 -11.22 38.61 -6.10
CA LEU A 457 -12.32 38.97 -7.00
C LEU A 457 -13.46 39.72 -6.28
N ILE A 458 -13.62 39.55 -4.97
CA ILE A 458 -14.53 40.36 -4.15
C ILE A 458 -14.01 41.79 -4.00
N LYS A 459 -12.70 41.97 -3.79
CA LYS A 459 -12.07 43.31 -3.77
C LYS A 459 -12.25 44.05 -5.09
N GLU A 460 -12.34 43.32 -6.20
CA GLU A 460 -12.67 43.84 -7.53
C GLU A 460 -14.18 44.06 -7.77
N ARG A 461 -15.04 43.79 -6.78
CA ARG A 461 -16.50 43.94 -6.82
C ARG A 461 -17.23 43.08 -7.86
N HIS A 462 -16.73 41.87 -8.18
CA HIS A 462 -17.45 40.90 -9.03
C HIS A 462 -18.63 40.27 -8.28
N SER A 463 -19.74 39.97 -8.98
CA SER A 463 -20.87 39.25 -8.39
C SER A 463 -20.50 37.79 -8.07
N ILE A 464 -21.24 37.13 -7.17
CA ILE A 464 -21.02 35.70 -6.83
C ILE A 464 -21.03 34.83 -8.11
N LYS A 465 -21.95 35.12 -9.03
CA LYS A 465 -22.08 34.43 -10.32
C LYS A 465 -20.88 34.66 -11.25
N ASP A 466 -20.34 35.88 -11.28
CA ASP A 466 -19.17 36.21 -12.09
C ASP A 466 -17.91 35.54 -11.53
N ILE A 467 -17.76 35.52 -10.19
CA ILE A 467 -16.66 34.83 -9.50
C ILE A 467 -16.73 33.33 -9.79
N ALA A 468 -17.91 32.74 -9.65
CA ALA A 468 -18.16 31.32 -9.95
C ALA A 468 -17.76 30.99 -11.39
N THR A 469 -18.16 31.83 -12.35
CA THR A 469 -17.83 31.66 -13.77
C THR A 469 -16.32 31.81 -14.04
N LYS A 470 -15.67 32.83 -13.48
CA LYS A 470 -14.23 33.10 -13.68
C LYS A 470 -13.32 32.02 -13.09
N LEU A 471 -13.70 31.46 -11.95
CA LEU A 471 -12.92 30.45 -11.24
C LEU A 471 -13.34 29.00 -11.57
N GLY A 472 -14.40 28.82 -12.37
CA GLY A 472 -14.91 27.49 -12.73
C GLY A 472 -15.56 26.73 -11.56
N TRP A 473 -16.13 27.45 -10.60
CA TRP A 473 -16.73 26.90 -9.37
C TRP A 473 -18.25 27.11 -9.35
N LYS A 474 -18.95 26.42 -8.43
CA LYS A 474 -20.38 26.65 -8.18
C LYS A 474 -20.58 27.88 -7.29
N GLU A 475 -21.70 28.58 -7.41
CA GLU A 475 -22.03 29.74 -6.56
C GLU A 475 -22.00 29.39 -5.06
N GLY A 476 -22.51 28.21 -4.67
CA GLY A 476 -22.41 27.71 -3.28
C GLY A 476 -20.97 27.55 -2.78
N THR A 477 -20.00 27.25 -3.66
CA THR A 477 -18.57 27.20 -3.32
C THR A 477 -18.03 28.59 -3.02
N ILE A 478 -18.46 29.61 -3.78
CA ILE A 478 -18.10 31.01 -3.52
C ILE A 478 -18.67 31.48 -2.18
N ILE A 479 -19.93 31.14 -1.89
CA ILE A 479 -20.58 31.47 -0.62
C ILE A 479 -19.82 30.82 0.56
N ASN A 480 -19.40 29.56 0.43
CA ASN A 480 -18.57 28.88 1.42
C ASN A 480 -17.21 29.56 1.63
N HIS A 481 -16.58 30.07 0.56
CA HIS A 481 -15.33 30.80 0.67
C HIS A 481 -15.50 32.13 1.40
N ILE A 482 -16.57 32.89 1.13
CA ILE A 482 -16.89 34.14 1.83
C ILE A 482 -17.12 33.88 3.32
N GLU A 483 -17.90 32.86 3.63
CA GLU A 483 -18.16 32.44 5.01
C GLU A 483 -16.88 32.06 5.74
N ARG A 484 -16.01 31.29 5.08
CA ARG A 484 -14.72 30.90 5.64
C ARG A 484 -13.82 32.10 5.92
N LEU A 485 -13.75 33.07 5.01
CA LEU A 485 -12.98 34.31 5.21
C LEU A 485 -13.43 35.02 6.50
N ILE A 486 -14.75 35.15 6.69
CA ILE A 486 -15.32 35.83 7.86
C ILE A 486 -15.01 35.07 9.15
N LEU A 487 -15.16 33.74 9.15
CA LEU A 487 -14.83 32.90 10.32
C LEU A 487 -13.33 32.91 10.65
N GLU A 488 -12.47 33.11 9.66
CA GLU A 488 -11.02 33.29 9.82
C GLU A 488 -10.64 34.73 10.25
N GLY A 489 -11.63 35.62 10.46
CA GLY A 489 -11.45 36.98 10.97
C GLY A 489 -11.24 38.06 9.90
N HIS A 490 -11.41 37.72 8.62
CA HIS A 490 -11.38 38.70 7.52
C HIS A 490 -12.72 39.43 7.44
N THR A 491 -12.69 40.70 6.99
CA THR A 491 -13.90 41.51 6.76
C THR A 491 -13.98 41.93 5.29
N PRO A 492 -14.36 41.01 4.37
CA PRO A 492 -14.49 41.34 2.95
C PRO A 492 -15.63 42.35 2.72
N ASP A 493 -15.41 43.39 1.90
CA ASP A 493 -16.46 44.34 1.50
C ASP A 493 -17.44 43.62 0.56
N ILE A 494 -18.46 43.00 1.14
CA ILE A 494 -19.50 42.27 0.40
C ILE A 494 -20.84 43.00 0.39
N ALA A 495 -20.89 44.26 0.82
CA ALA A 495 -22.13 45.02 0.91
C ALA A 495 -22.85 45.09 -0.45
N TYR A 496 -22.09 45.12 -1.54
CA TYR A 496 -22.59 45.13 -2.91
C TYR A 496 -23.21 43.81 -3.39
N LEU A 497 -22.97 42.69 -2.69
CA LEU A 497 -23.51 41.37 -3.03
C LEU A 497 -24.97 41.16 -2.59
N HIS A 498 -25.58 42.17 -1.95
CA HIS A 498 -26.95 42.26 -1.45
C HIS A 498 -27.78 40.96 -1.54
N PRO A 499 -28.09 40.29 -0.40
CA PRO A 499 -28.99 39.16 -0.44
C PRO A 499 -30.40 39.65 -0.81
N PRO A 500 -31.26 38.80 -1.42
CA PRO A 500 -32.64 39.17 -1.71
C PRO A 500 -33.34 39.68 -0.44
N THR A 501 -33.75 40.96 -0.43
CA THR A 501 -34.09 41.71 0.81
C THR A 501 -35.26 41.09 1.60
N GLY A 502 -36.23 40.49 0.90
CA GLY A 502 -37.35 39.77 1.52
C GLY A 502 -36.93 38.48 2.22
N SER A 503 -36.17 37.63 1.52
CA SER A 503 -35.68 36.34 2.04
C SER A 503 -34.70 36.53 3.20
N PHE A 504 -33.84 37.56 3.11
CA PHE A 504 -32.86 37.83 4.15
C PHE A 504 -33.49 38.19 5.50
N MET A 505 -34.49 39.09 5.52
CA MET A 505 -35.15 39.49 6.77
C MET A 505 -35.92 38.33 7.42
N GLU A 506 -36.44 37.40 6.62
CA GLU A 506 -37.10 36.21 7.13
C GLU A 506 -36.09 35.23 7.75
N ILE A 507 -35.00 34.92 7.05
CA ILE A 507 -33.95 34.01 7.54
C ILE A 507 -33.23 34.59 8.77
N LYS A 508 -32.97 35.91 8.80
CA LYS A 508 -32.27 36.58 9.91
C LYS A 508 -32.96 36.35 11.26
N LYS A 509 -34.29 36.38 11.31
CA LYS A 509 -35.06 36.16 12.56
C LYS A 509 -34.74 34.81 13.22
N TYR A 510 -34.43 33.78 12.42
CA TYR A 510 -34.07 32.47 12.94
C TYR A 510 -32.63 32.40 13.43
N PHE A 511 -31.72 33.18 12.83
CA PHE A 511 -30.36 33.34 13.37
C PHE A 511 -30.35 34.05 14.73
N ASP A 512 -31.23 35.03 14.94
CA ASP A 512 -31.38 35.72 16.22
C ASP A 512 -31.84 34.77 17.36
N VAL A 513 -32.49 33.65 17.02
CA VAL A 513 -33.02 32.65 17.99
C VAL A 513 -32.07 31.47 18.18
N HIS A 514 -31.56 30.89 17.09
CA HIS A 514 -30.77 29.64 17.13
C HIS A 514 -29.26 29.85 17.15
N GLY A 515 -28.80 31.09 16.95
CA GLY A 515 -27.40 31.42 16.72
C GLY A 515 -26.90 30.99 15.34
N THR A 516 -25.65 31.32 15.04
CA THR A 516 -25.05 31.15 13.70
C THR A 516 -24.30 29.82 13.53
N GLU A 517 -24.16 29.01 14.59
CA GLU A 517 -23.31 27.81 14.57
C GLU A 517 -23.81 26.68 13.63
N LYS A 518 -25.12 26.41 13.61
CA LYS A 518 -25.70 25.28 12.85
C LYS A 518 -26.81 25.75 11.92
N LEU A 519 -26.74 25.35 10.65
CA LEU A 519 -27.76 25.70 9.64
C LEU A 519 -28.97 24.77 9.64
N LYS A 520 -28.80 23.53 10.10
CA LYS A 520 -29.86 22.50 10.04
C LYS A 520 -31.13 22.88 10.84
N PRO A 521 -31.05 23.36 12.10
CA PRO A 521 -32.25 23.76 12.85
C PRO A 521 -33.05 24.85 12.13
N ILE A 522 -32.35 25.82 11.54
CA ILE A 522 -32.96 26.93 10.79
C ILE A 522 -33.62 26.43 9.50
N HIS A 523 -32.94 25.53 8.77
CA HIS A 523 -33.50 24.92 7.58
C HIS A 523 -34.76 24.07 7.88
N ASP A 524 -34.73 23.32 8.99
CA ASP A 524 -35.84 22.46 9.40
C ASP A 524 -37.07 23.29 9.83
N GLU A 525 -36.88 24.42 10.53
CA GLU A 525 -37.97 25.35 10.89
C GLU A 525 -38.50 26.18 9.72
N LEU A 526 -37.67 26.43 8.72
CA LEU A 526 -38.09 27.05 7.46
C LEU A 526 -38.81 26.05 6.53
N GLU A 527 -39.00 24.79 6.95
CA GLU A 527 -39.66 23.71 6.20
C GLU A 527 -39.10 23.54 4.76
N GLY A 528 -37.80 23.81 4.57
CA GLY A 528 -37.16 23.75 3.26
C GLY A 528 -37.55 24.85 2.27
N LYS A 529 -38.18 25.93 2.74
CA LYS A 529 -38.54 27.12 1.93
C LYS A 529 -37.34 27.78 1.25
N TYR A 530 -36.14 27.66 1.85
CA TYR A 530 -34.88 28.19 1.34
C TYR A 530 -33.82 27.10 1.29
N SER A 531 -33.00 27.10 0.24
CA SER A 531 -31.86 26.21 0.10
C SER A 531 -30.79 26.50 1.16
N TYR A 532 -29.94 25.50 1.45
CA TYR A 532 -28.79 25.68 2.34
C TYR A 532 -27.85 26.80 1.89
N ASP A 533 -27.73 27.05 0.58
CA ASP A 533 -26.87 28.11 0.05
C ASP A 533 -27.48 29.50 0.30
N GLU A 534 -28.80 29.65 0.20
CA GLU A 534 -29.50 30.90 0.56
C GLU A 534 -29.41 31.21 2.05
N ILE A 535 -29.60 30.18 2.89
CA ILE A 535 -29.45 30.32 4.35
C ILE A 535 -28.01 30.67 4.71
N ARG A 536 -27.03 30.06 4.04
CA ARG A 536 -25.60 30.34 4.25
C ARG A 536 -25.22 31.75 3.79
N LEU A 537 -25.74 32.21 2.66
CA LEU A 537 -25.55 33.58 2.20
C LEU A 537 -26.12 34.57 3.22
N ALA A 538 -27.30 34.30 3.82
CA ALA A 538 -27.83 35.13 4.89
C ALA A 538 -26.91 35.12 6.14
N ARG A 539 -26.39 33.95 6.53
CA ARG A 539 -25.45 33.82 7.67
C ARG A 539 -24.20 34.68 7.49
N VAL A 540 -23.64 34.72 6.29
CA VAL A 540 -22.48 35.53 5.92
C VAL A 540 -22.69 37.01 6.29
N PHE A 541 -23.87 37.57 5.99
CA PHE A 541 -24.19 38.96 6.34
C PHE A 541 -24.44 39.16 7.85
N VAL A 542 -25.03 38.17 8.53
CA VAL A 542 -25.22 38.22 9.99
C VAL A 542 -23.87 38.23 10.72
N LEU A 543 -22.96 37.32 10.36
CA LEU A 543 -21.63 37.22 10.95
C LEU A 543 -20.79 38.49 10.77
N LEU A 544 -20.87 39.12 9.59
CA LEU A 544 -20.17 40.39 9.36
C LEU A 544 -20.71 41.53 10.24
N HIS A 545 -22.04 41.61 10.41
CA HIS A 545 -22.65 42.61 11.27
C HIS A 545 -22.27 42.41 12.75
N GLU A 546 -22.20 41.16 13.21
CA GLU A 546 -21.72 40.81 14.56
C GLU A 546 -20.24 41.20 14.76
N GLN A 547 -19.39 41.06 13.74
CA GLN A 547 -17.99 41.48 13.80
C GLN A 547 -17.80 43.00 13.79
N GLU A 548 -18.60 43.74 13.03
CA GLU A 548 -18.58 45.21 13.02
C GLU A 548 -19.04 45.80 14.36
N THR A 549 -20.13 45.26 14.92
CA THR A 549 -20.65 45.68 16.23
C THR A 549 -19.69 45.35 17.37
N SER A 550 -19.02 44.19 17.32
CA SER A 550 -18.01 43.81 18.33
C SER A 550 -16.75 44.70 18.30
N LYS A 551 -16.38 45.28 17.14
CA LYS A 551 -15.24 46.21 17.04
C LYS A 551 -15.55 47.60 17.61
N CYS A 552 -16.81 48.05 17.59
CA CYS A 552 -17.22 49.35 18.15
C CYS A 552 -17.35 49.37 19.68
N VAL A 553 -17.42 48.22 20.35
CA VAL A 553 -17.56 48.11 21.82
C VAL A 553 -16.20 48.06 22.54
N VAL A 554 -15.11 47.86 21.80
CA VAL A 554 -13.73 47.71 22.33
C VAL A 554 -12.80 48.87 21.88
N GLY A 555 -13.35 49.92 21.25
CA GLY A 555 -12.61 51.07 20.72
C GLY A 555 -12.58 52.27 21.66
#